data_AF-A0A7S1BA38-F1
#
_entry.id   AF-A0A7S1BA38-F1
#
_cell.length_a   1.000
_cell.length_b   1.000
_cell.length_c   1.000
_cell.angle_alpha   90.00
_cell.angle_beta   90.00
_cell.angle_gamma   90.00
#
_symmetry.space_group_name_H-M   'P 1'
#
loop_
_entity.id
_entity.type
_entity.pdbx_description
1 polymer ?
#
loop_
_entity_poly.entity_id
_entity_poly.type
_entity_poly.pdbx_seq_one_letter_code
_entity_poly.pdbx_strand_id
1 'polypeptide(L)'
;AAAADALLRQREVCSLSLRPRVQYHNLEARWITQGGGSSGNQPFHEVDLRGAGHVAAVSDSGVDVHSCFFDDAENVVSYRADNAPVNPHARKVVQYTSFNDHKDDVWGHGTHVAASLLGKASRSTSILWDNPNGIVEDAKLAF
;
A
#
# COMPACT_ATOMS: atom_id res chain seq x y z
N ALA A 1 22.82 -21.11 5.52
CA ALA A 1 23.82 -20.87 6.59
C ALA A 1 25.22 -20.64 6.00
N ALA A 2 25.84 -21.61 5.34
CA ALA A 2 27.22 -21.49 4.84
C ALA A 2 27.51 -20.28 3.91
N ALA A 3 26.58 -19.92 3.02
CA ALA A 3 26.75 -18.78 2.12
C ALA A 3 26.66 -17.41 2.82
N ALA A 4 25.83 -17.31 3.86
CA ALA A 4 25.69 -16.10 4.68
C ALA A 4 26.97 -15.82 5.48
N ASP A 5 27.57 -16.87 6.07
CA ASP A 5 28.83 -16.78 6.80
C ASP A 5 30.03 -16.48 5.89
N ALA A 6 29.98 -16.90 4.62
CA ALA A 6 31.00 -16.55 3.64
C ALA A 6 30.96 -15.04 3.30
N LEU A 7 29.76 -14.46 3.18
CA LEU A 7 29.56 -13.04 2.92
C LEU A 7 29.97 -12.16 4.11
N LEU A 8 29.64 -12.56 5.34
CA LEU A 8 30.03 -11.83 6.55
C LEU A 8 31.54 -11.77 6.79
N ARG A 9 32.33 -12.61 6.11
CA ARG A 9 33.80 -12.61 6.18
C ARG A 9 34.46 -11.69 5.15
N GLN A 10 33.70 -11.10 4.23
CA GLN A 10 34.25 -10.14 3.29
C GLN A 10 34.42 -8.77 3.97
N ARG A 11 35.56 -8.12 3.73
CA ARG A 11 35.88 -6.82 4.36
C ARG A 11 34.90 -5.72 3.97
N GLU A 12 34.26 -5.88 2.83
CA GLU A 12 33.31 -4.95 2.23
C GLU A 12 31.90 -5.06 2.82
N VAL A 13 31.60 -6.11 3.60
CA VAL A 13 30.25 -6.38 4.13
C VAL A 13 30.14 -5.92 5.57
N CYS A 14 29.36 -4.86 5.82
CA CYS A 14 29.15 -4.31 7.17
C CYS A 14 28.02 -5.00 7.95
N SER A 15 27.00 -5.52 7.28
CA SER A 15 25.88 -6.21 7.91
C SER A 15 25.19 -7.17 6.95
N LEU A 16 24.73 -8.30 7.47
CA LEU A 16 23.85 -9.24 6.76
C LEU A 16 22.59 -9.45 7.60
N SER A 17 21.43 -9.35 6.98
CA SER A 17 20.15 -9.61 7.65
C SER A 17 19.27 -10.47 6.76
N LEU A 18 18.51 -11.37 7.39
CA LEU A 18 17.49 -12.15 6.69
C LEU A 18 16.36 -11.21 6.29
N ARG A 19 15.87 -11.31 5.05
CA ARG A 19 14.64 -10.64 4.62
C ARG A 19 13.47 -11.34 5.32
N PRO A 20 12.74 -10.66 6.23
CA PRO A 20 11.59 -11.27 6.90
C PRO A 20 10.48 -11.57 5.87
N ARG A 21 9.62 -12.53 6.19
CA ARG A 21 8.40 -12.78 5.41
C ARG A 21 7.42 -11.62 5.65
N VAL A 22 6.94 -11.02 4.57
CA VAL A 22 5.88 -10.01 4.63
C VAL A 22 4.58 -10.70 5.03
N GLN A 23 3.87 -10.12 6.00
CA GLN A 23 2.51 -10.51 6.37
C GLN A 23 1.63 -9.27 6.27
N TYR A 24 0.43 -9.44 5.70
CA TYR A 24 -0.50 -8.35 5.50
C TYR A 24 -1.33 -8.10 6.75
N HIS A 25 -1.14 -6.94 7.37
CA HIS A 25 -1.77 -6.55 8.64
C HIS A 25 -2.42 -5.16 8.54
N ASN A 26 -3.23 -4.92 7.49
CA ASN A 26 -3.81 -3.58 7.24
C ASN A 26 -4.76 -3.15 8.36
N LEU A 27 -5.56 -4.09 8.86
CA LEU A 27 -6.50 -3.86 9.95
C LEU A 27 -5.74 -3.44 11.22
N GLU A 28 -4.61 -4.10 11.49
CA GLU A 28 -3.75 -3.81 12.62
C GLU A 28 -2.92 -2.54 12.42
N ALA A 29 -2.50 -2.21 11.19
CA ALA A 29 -1.81 -0.96 10.92
C ALA A 29 -2.72 0.25 11.22
N ARG A 30 -4.02 0.12 10.96
CA ARG A 30 -5.02 1.15 11.18
C ARG A 30 -5.15 1.55 12.65
N TRP A 31 -5.43 0.61 13.56
CA TRP A 31 -5.63 0.94 14.98
C TRP A 31 -4.31 1.31 15.72
N ILE A 32 -3.14 0.96 15.18
CA ILE A 32 -1.83 1.26 15.77
C ILE A 32 -1.54 2.73 15.51
N THR A 33 -1.76 3.16 14.27
CA THR A 33 -1.52 4.54 13.84
C THR A 33 -2.53 5.51 14.44
N GLN A 34 -3.80 5.10 14.55
CA GLN A 34 -4.85 5.99 15.06
C GLN A 34 -4.96 5.99 16.59
N GLY A 35 -4.97 4.81 17.20
CA GLY A 35 -5.38 4.60 18.60
C GLY A 35 -4.27 4.05 19.51
N GLY A 36 -3.00 4.09 19.06
CA GLY A 36 -1.85 3.63 19.84
C GLY A 36 -1.82 2.12 20.08
N GLY A 37 -2.48 1.33 19.24
CA GLY A 37 -2.52 -0.14 19.31
C GLY A 37 -3.69 -0.70 20.12
N SER A 38 -4.60 0.18 20.59
CA SER A 38 -5.85 -0.27 21.22
C SER A 38 -6.84 -0.75 20.16
N SER A 39 -7.25 -2.00 20.29
CA SER A 39 -8.15 -2.64 19.33
C SER A 39 -9.45 -1.85 19.13
N GLY A 40 -9.77 -1.52 17.87
CA GLY A 40 -10.99 -0.81 17.48
C GLY A 40 -10.95 0.71 17.70
N ASN A 41 -9.92 1.26 18.36
CA ASN A 41 -9.81 2.69 18.63
C ASN A 41 -9.37 3.45 17.37
N GLN A 42 -10.27 4.24 16.79
CA GLN A 42 -10.06 4.97 15.54
C GLN A 42 -10.52 6.44 15.68
N PRO A 43 -9.88 7.23 16.56
CA PRO A 43 -10.35 8.56 16.93
C PRO A 43 -10.44 9.52 15.73
N PHE A 44 -9.64 9.31 14.68
CA PHE A 44 -9.73 10.11 13.46
C PHE A 44 -10.97 9.73 12.64
N HIS A 45 -11.30 8.45 12.54
CA HIS A 45 -12.50 8.00 11.81
C HIS A 45 -13.79 8.36 12.54
N GLU A 46 -13.76 8.45 13.87
CA GLU A 46 -14.89 8.91 14.71
C GLU A 46 -15.28 10.37 14.44
N VAL A 47 -14.36 11.17 13.92
CA VAL A 47 -14.58 12.57 13.52
C VAL A 47 -14.48 12.76 12.00
N ASP A 48 -14.70 11.68 11.23
CA ASP A 48 -14.72 11.65 9.76
C ASP A 48 -13.42 12.08 9.05
N LEU A 49 -12.28 12.05 9.76
CA LEU A 49 -10.96 12.27 9.18
C LEU A 49 -10.44 10.97 8.52
N ARG A 50 -10.95 10.70 7.31
CA ARG A 50 -10.61 9.51 6.49
C ARG A 50 -9.73 9.83 5.27
N GLY A 51 -9.27 11.07 5.13
CA GLY A 51 -8.40 11.52 4.03
C GLY A 51 -9.12 12.01 2.77
N ALA A 52 -10.43 12.23 2.84
CA ALA A 52 -11.20 12.80 1.73
C ALA A 52 -10.56 14.10 1.21
N GLY A 53 -10.52 14.27 -0.11
CA GLY A 53 -9.93 15.45 -0.77
C GLY A 53 -8.40 15.47 -0.82
N HIS A 54 -7.71 14.45 -0.29
CA HIS A 54 -6.25 14.38 -0.30
C HIS A 54 -5.73 13.30 -1.26
N VAL A 55 -4.51 13.53 -1.75
CA VAL A 55 -3.74 12.56 -2.52
C VAL A 55 -2.48 12.24 -1.72
N ALA A 56 -2.20 10.96 -1.51
CA ALA A 56 -0.98 10.48 -0.91
C ALA A 56 -0.06 9.89 -1.98
N ALA A 57 1.22 10.24 -1.91
CA ALA A 57 2.25 9.67 -2.76
C ALA A 57 2.85 8.42 -2.10
N VAL A 58 2.96 7.31 -2.83
CA VAL A 58 3.64 6.08 -2.38
C VAL A 58 4.61 5.65 -3.46
N SER A 59 5.88 5.46 -3.10
CA SER A 59 6.91 4.93 -3.99
C SER A 59 7.41 3.61 -3.41
N ASP A 60 7.13 2.50 -4.08
CA ASP A 60 7.47 1.16 -3.62
C ASP A 60 7.67 0.21 -4.83
N SER A 61 7.55 -1.11 -4.66
CA SER A 61 7.77 -2.12 -5.71
C SER A 61 6.73 -2.13 -6.83
N GLY A 62 5.61 -1.43 -6.65
CA GLY A 62 4.48 -1.37 -7.57
C GLY A 62 3.15 -1.46 -6.81
N VAL A 63 2.03 -1.37 -7.54
CA VAL A 63 0.69 -1.62 -7.01
C VAL A 63 -0.11 -2.45 -8.01
N ASP A 64 -0.75 -3.51 -7.52
CA ASP A 64 -1.78 -4.24 -8.24
C ASP A 64 -3.07 -3.41 -8.29
N VAL A 65 -3.22 -2.65 -9.37
CA VAL A 65 -4.39 -1.79 -9.60
C VAL A 65 -5.68 -2.58 -9.79
N HIS A 66 -5.62 -3.89 -9.99
CA HIS A 66 -6.79 -4.77 -10.13
C HIS A 66 -7.21 -5.42 -8.81
N SER A 67 -6.44 -5.21 -7.74
CA SER A 67 -6.85 -5.62 -6.40
C SER A 67 -8.14 -4.90 -5.99
N CYS A 68 -8.95 -5.52 -5.14
CA CYS A 68 -10.22 -4.93 -4.69
C CYS A 68 -10.06 -3.56 -4.01
N PHE A 69 -8.86 -3.24 -3.51
CA PHE A 69 -8.55 -1.94 -2.92
C PHE A 69 -8.39 -0.83 -3.95
N PHE A 70 -7.93 -1.12 -5.17
CA PHE A 70 -7.54 -0.13 -6.19
C PHE A 70 -8.32 -0.20 -7.50
N ASP A 71 -8.99 -1.33 -7.75
CA ASP A 71 -9.77 -1.58 -8.98
C ASP A 71 -10.75 -0.47 -9.30
N ASP A 72 -10.76 -0.01 -10.54
CA ASP A 72 -11.62 1.04 -11.06
C ASP A 72 -12.21 0.58 -12.40
N ALA A 73 -13.52 0.31 -12.40
CA ALA A 73 -14.22 -0.18 -13.58
C ALA A 73 -14.48 0.91 -14.63
N GLU A 74 -14.41 2.19 -14.25
CA GLU A 74 -14.75 3.33 -15.10
C GLU A 74 -13.50 4.00 -15.69
N ASN A 75 -12.35 3.89 -15.01
CA ASN A 75 -11.11 4.55 -15.41
C ASN A 75 -9.95 3.57 -15.55
N VAL A 76 -9.30 3.60 -16.71
CA VAL A 76 -8.06 2.83 -16.95
C VAL A 76 -6.86 3.65 -16.46
N VAL A 77 -5.98 3.03 -15.67
CA VAL A 77 -4.74 3.64 -15.20
C VAL A 77 -3.76 3.82 -16.37
N SER A 78 -3.22 5.02 -16.52
CA SER A 78 -2.16 5.31 -17.49
C SER A 78 -0.80 5.23 -16.82
N TYR A 79 0.09 4.40 -17.35
CA TYR A 79 1.45 4.20 -16.84
C TYR A 79 2.46 4.96 -17.71
N ARG A 80 3.26 5.84 -17.09
CA ARG A 80 4.38 6.53 -17.75
C ARG A 80 5.55 6.71 -16.80
N ALA A 81 6.77 6.65 -17.31
CA ALA A 81 7.97 6.85 -16.49
C ALA A 81 8.20 8.31 -16.09
N ASP A 82 7.71 9.23 -16.89
CA ASP A 82 7.81 10.66 -16.68
C ASP A 82 6.47 11.35 -17.00
N ASN A 83 6.09 12.32 -16.16
CA ASN A 83 4.87 13.12 -16.36
C ASN A 83 3.61 12.28 -16.61
N ALA A 84 3.41 11.22 -15.82
CA ALA A 84 2.18 10.44 -15.87
C ALA A 84 0.96 11.36 -15.69
N PRO A 85 -0.07 11.26 -16.54
CA PRO A 85 -1.21 12.16 -16.47
C PRO A 85 -1.95 11.93 -15.15
N VAL A 86 -2.40 13.02 -14.54
CA VAL A 86 -3.27 12.96 -13.36
C VAL A 86 -4.71 12.83 -13.82
N ASN A 87 -5.38 11.75 -13.45
CA ASN A 87 -6.82 11.57 -13.61
C ASN A 87 -7.53 11.79 -12.26
N PRO A 88 -8.06 13.00 -11.98
CA PRO A 88 -8.76 13.28 -10.73
C PRO A 88 -10.09 12.52 -10.59
N HIS A 89 -10.64 11.97 -11.68
CA HIS A 89 -11.89 11.21 -11.68
C HIS A 89 -11.71 9.73 -11.32
N ALA A 90 -10.47 9.23 -11.31
CA ALA A 90 -10.19 7.87 -10.87
C ALA A 90 -10.64 7.65 -9.41
N ARG A 91 -11.15 6.45 -9.13
CA ARG A 91 -11.64 6.04 -7.81
C ARG A 91 -10.53 6.10 -6.77
N LYS A 92 -9.35 5.56 -7.09
CA LYS A 92 -8.20 5.51 -6.18
C LYS A 92 -6.90 5.95 -6.82
N VAL A 93 -6.46 5.34 -7.91
CA VAL A 93 -5.16 5.62 -8.54
C VAL A 93 -5.30 6.82 -9.49
N VAL A 94 -4.93 8.01 -9.03
CA VAL A 94 -5.02 9.24 -9.85
C VAL A 94 -3.80 9.46 -10.73
N GLN A 95 -2.66 8.89 -10.37
CA GLN A 95 -1.43 8.98 -11.14
C GLN A 95 -0.60 7.72 -10.88
N TYR A 96 0.08 7.22 -11.92
CA TYR A 96 1.03 6.13 -11.78
C TYR A 96 2.28 6.41 -12.63
N THR A 97 3.36 6.75 -11.96
CA THR A 97 4.68 6.99 -12.53
C THR A 97 5.53 5.73 -12.41
N SER A 98 5.61 4.96 -13.50
CA SER A 98 6.29 3.66 -13.53
C SER A 98 7.81 3.82 -13.71
N PHE A 99 8.63 3.38 -12.78
CA PHE A 99 10.09 3.45 -12.96
C PHE A 99 10.64 2.38 -13.92
N ASN A 100 10.39 1.09 -13.63
CA ASN A 100 10.90 -0.03 -14.41
C ASN A 100 9.79 -0.79 -15.14
N ASP A 101 8.70 -1.06 -14.44
CA ASP A 101 7.47 -1.62 -14.98
C ASP A 101 6.25 -1.05 -14.23
N HIS A 102 5.07 -1.59 -14.50
CA HIS A 102 3.79 -1.14 -13.93
C HIS A 102 3.13 -2.22 -13.06
N LYS A 103 3.91 -3.17 -12.53
CA LYS A 103 3.40 -4.31 -11.77
C LYS A 103 4.04 -4.28 -10.38
N ASP A 104 3.35 -4.89 -9.44
CA ASP A 104 3.97 -5.18 -8.15
C ASP A 104 4.69 -6.53 -8.17
N ASP A 105 5.54 -6.76 -7.16
CA ASP A 105 6.22 -8.03 -6.98
C ASP A 105 5.26 -9.16 -6.58
N VAL A 106 5.72 -10.41 -6.71
CA VAL A 106 4.92 -11.61 -6.39
C VAL A 106 4.41 -11.62 -4.93
N TRP A 107 5.07 -10.88 -4.04
CA TRP A 107 4.73 -10.79 -2.63
C TRP A 107 3.96 -9.51 -2.28
N GLY A 108 3.58 -8.71 -3.28
CA GLY A 108 2.67 -7.59 -3.17
C GLY A 108 3.10 -6.49 -2.20
N HIS A 109 4.41 -6.23 -2.03
CA HIS A 109 4.87 -5.31 -0.99
C HIS A 109 4.31 -3.90 -1.18
N GLY A 110 4.43 -3.31 -2.36
CA GLY A 110 3.91 -1.97 -2.63
C GLY A 110 2.39 -1.89 -2.61
N THR A 111 1.69 -2.94 -3.06
CA THR A 111 0.24 -3.11 -2.92
C THR A 111 -0.16 -3.12 -1.46
N HIS A 112 0.59 -3.83 -0.60
CA HIS A 112 0.35 -3.90 0.83
C HIS A 112 0.59 -2.56 1.52
N VAL A 113 1.69 -1.88 1.20
CA VAL A 113 2.01 -0.54 1.71
C VAL A 113 0.91 0.45 1.32
N ALA A 114 0.56 0.51 0.04
CA ALA A 114 -0.49 1.39 -0.45
C ALA A 114 -1.85 1.04 0.17
N ALA A 115 -2.17 -0.24 0.32
CA ALA A 115 -3.46 -0.68 0.88
C ALA A 115 -3.55 -0.40 2.38
N SER A 116 -2.45 -0.57 3.12
CA SER A 116 -2.35 -0.20 4.55
C SER A 116 -2.60 1.30 4.76
N LEU A 117 -2.05 2.13 3.85
CA LEU A 117 -2.23 3.57 3.93
C LEU A 117 -3.65 3.99 3.54
N LEU A 118 -4.11 3.62 2.35
CA LEU A 118 -5.32 4.19 1.75
C LEU A 118 -6.22 3.19 1.03
N GLY A 119 -5.96 1.89 1.12
CA GLY A 119 -6.78 0.88 0.43
C GLY A 119 -8.25 0.98 0.84
N LYS A 120 -9.17 0.95 -0.13
CA LYS A 120 -10.61 0.91 0.13
C LYS A 120 -11.25 -0.14 -0.75
N ALA A 121 -11.72 -1.22 -0.14
CA ALA A 121 -12.29 -2.35 -0.85
C ALA A 121 -13.56 -1.91 -1.63
N SER A 122 -13.57 -2.17 -2.94
CA SER A 122 -14.72 -1.87 -3.82
C SER A 122 -15.89 -2.83 -3.63
N ARG A 123 -15.67 -3.96 -2.94
CA ARG A 123 -16.68 -4.96 -2.60
C ARG A 123 -16.63 -5.26 -1.12
N SER A 124 -17.80 -5.52 -0.53
CA SER A 124 -17.88 -6.13 0.79
C SER A 124 -17.20 -7.49 0.75
N THR A 125 -15.99 -7.60 1.30
CA THR A 125 -15.26 -8.86 1.36
C THR A 125 -15.90 -9.74 2.43
N SER A 126 -16.81 -10.63 2.03
CA SER A 126 -17.52 -11.56 2.92
C SER A 126 -16.62 -12.64 3.56
N ILE A 127 -15.30 -12.48 3.51
CA ILE A 127 -14.33 -13.54 3.84
C ILE A 127 -13.30 -13.15 4.90
N LEU A 128 -13.23 -11.89 5.34
CA LEU A 128 -12.29 -11.49 6.40
C LEU A 128 -12.93 -10.38 7.26
N TRP A 129 -13.11 -10.69 8.54
CA TRP A 129 -13.11 -9.80 9.72
C TRP A 129 -13.06 -8.29 9.46
N ASP A 130 -14.05 -7.56 9.98
CA ASP A 130 -14.03 -6.11 10.27
C ASP A 130 -13.21 -5.22 9.32
N ASN A 131 -13.79 -4.82 8.18
CA ASN A 131 -13.35 -3.69 7.36
C ASN A 131 -11.81 -3.62 7.10
N PRO A 132 -11.30 -4.22 6.01
CA PRO A 132 -9.86 -4.33 5.71
C PRO A 132 -9.23 -3.04 5.15
N ASN A 133 -9.93 -1.91 5.24
CA ASN A 133 -9.50 -0.65 4.65
C ASN A 133 -8.31 -0.03 5.41
N GLY A 134 -7.55 0.80 4.70
CA GLY A 134 -6.39 1.51 5.22
C GLY A 134 -6.73 2.65 6.17
N ILE A 135 -5.68 3.35 6.62
CA ILE A 135 -5.77 4.46 7.58
C ILE A 135 -6.55 5.65 7.00
N VAL A 136 -6.27 6.06 5.77
CA VAL A 136 -6.92 7.17 5.05
C VAL A 136 -7.68 6.63 3.83
N GLU A 137 -8.68 5.79 4.10
CA GLU A 137 -9.44 5.06 3.06
C GLU A 137 -10.14 5.94 2.01
N ASP A 138 -10.39 7.22 2.31
CA ASP A 138 -11.02 8.16 1.38
C ASP A 138 -10.00 9.02 0.60
N ALA A 139 -8.71 8.88 0.87
CA ALA A 139 -7.64 9.50 0.08
C ALA A 139 -7.45 8.80 -1.26
N LYS A 140 -6.79 9.48 -2.20
CA LYS A 140 -6.39 8.91 -3.50
C LYS A 140 -4.88 8.66 -3.55
N LEU A 141 -4.45 7.79 -4.46
CA LEU A 141 -3.06 7.38 -4.66
C LEU A 141 -2.45 8.08 -5.87
N ALA A 142 -1.30 8.73 -5.64
CA ALA A 142 -0.30 8.93 -6.67
C ALA A 142 0.83 7.94 -6.42
N PHE A 143 1.14 7.09 -7.40
CA PHE A 143 2.23 6.12 -7.32
C PHE A 143 3.40 6.59 -8.18
#